data_AF-A0A2T5LK10-F1
#
_entry.id   AF-A0A2T5LK10-F1
#
_cell.length_a   1.000
_cell.length_b   1.000
_cell.length_c   1.000
_cell.angle_alpha   90.00
_cell.angle_beta   90.00
_cell.angle_gamma   90.00
#
_symmetry.space_group_name_H-M   'P 1'
#
loop_
_entity.id
_entity.type
_entity.pdbx_description
1 polymer ?
#
loop_
_entity_poly.entity_id
_entity_poly.type
_entity_poly.pdbx_seq_one_letter_code
_entity_poly.pdbx_strand_id
1 'polypeptide(L)' 'MTTYQRTAVFILRLVGLVWTVFFAFMWGMYAVELAFGIEVQHYPAHTIIGNVGYIVLGIVIAAASKPLGRLIGSGLDA' A
#
# COMPACT_ATOMS: atom_id res chain seq x y z
N MET A 1 -22.92 -9.51 -4.40
CA MET A 1 -21.45 -9.77 -4.39
C MET A 1 -21.16 -11.23 -4.70
N THR A 2 -20.84 -11.50 -5.95
CA THR A 2 -20.50 -12.85 -6.46
C THR A 2 -19.16 -13.34 -5.87
N THR A 3 -18.89 -14.65 -5.94
CA THR A 3 -17.63 -15.25 -5.47
C THR A 3 -16.41 -14.56 -6.09
N TYR A 4 -16.47 -14.23 -7.39
CA TYR A 4 -15.41 -13.53 -8.11
C TYR A 4 -15.13 -12.12 -7.58
N GLN A 5 -16.16 -11.34 -7.26
CA GLN A 5 -15.99 -10.00 -6.70
C GLN A 5 -15.35 -10.04 -5.31
N ARG A 6 -15.72 -11.02 -4.48
CA ARG A 6 -15.10 -11.22 -3.17
C ARG A 6 -13.62 -11.56 -3.31
N THR A 7 -13.29 -12.46 -4.24
CA THR A 7 -11.90 -12.82 -4.54
C THR A 7 -11.10 -11.62 -5.05
N ALA A 8 -11.65 -10.82 -5.96
CA ALA A 8 -10.97 -9.63 -6.47
C ALA A 8 -10.71 -8.59 -5.36
N VAL A 9 -11.69 -8.33 -4.49
CA VAL A 9 -11.50 -7.42 -3.34
C VAL A 9 -10.46 -7.97 -2.37
N PHE A 10 -10.46 -9.27 -2.11
CA PHE A 10 -9.47 -9.90 -1.26
C PHE A 10 -8.05 -9.75 -1.84
N ILE A 11 -7.86 -10.02 -3.14
CA ILE A 11 -6.57 -9.86 -3.82
C ILE A 11 -6.09 -8.41 -3.75
N LEU A 12 -6.96 -7.44 -4.04
CA LEU A 12 -6.62 -6.02 -3.96
C LEU A 12 -6.17 -5.61 -2.55
N ARG A 13 -6.83 -6.12 -1.51
CA ARG A 13 -6.43 -5.87 -0.12
C ARG A 13 -5.10 -6.51 0.21
N LEU A 14 -4.92 -7.76 -0.19
CA LEU A 14 -3.68 -8.49 0.06
C LEU A 14 -2.50 -7.78 -0.61
N VAL A 15 -2.63 -7.41 -1.88
CA VAL A 15 -1.60 -6.67 -2.62
C VAL A 15 -1.32 -5.32 -1.98
N GLY A 16 -2.36 -4.54 -1.65
CA GLY A 16 -2.19 -3.25 -0.97
C GLY A 16 -1.46 -3.37 0.37
N LEU A 17 -1.81 -4.39 1.19
CA LEU A 17 -1.17 -4.64 2.47
C LEU A 17 0.28 -5.08 2.32
N VAL A 18 0.56 -6.04 1.43
CA VAL A 18 1.93 -6.51 1.16
C VAL A 18 2.80 -5.36 0.67
N TRP A 19 2.28 -4.53 -0.24
CA TRP A 19 2.93 -3.33 -0.74
C TRP A 19 3.26 -2.36 0.40
N THR A 20 2.26 -1.99 1.22
CA THR A 20 2.45 -1.08 2.35
C THR A 20 3.49 -1.60 3.34
N VAL A 21 3.41 -2.88 3.74
CA VAL A 21 4.35 -3.48 4.69
C VAL A 21 5.76 -3.48 4.13
N PHE A 22 5.95 -3.85 2.86
CA PHE A 22 7.26 -3.87 2.22
C PHE A 22 7.92 -2.49 2.23
N PHE A 23 7.23 -1.46 1.74
CA PHE A 23 7.78 -0.09 1.72
C PHE A 23 7.98 0.48 3.12
N ALA A 24 7.04 0.26 4.04
CA ALA A 24 7.16 0.73 5.42
C ALA A 24 8.35 0.09 6.14
N PHE A 25 8.58 -1.21 5.93
CA PHE A 25 9.71 -1.90 6.53
C PHE A 25 11.04 -1.41 5.96
N MET A 26 11.17 -1.32 4.63
CA MET A 26 12.39 -0.87 3.97
C MET A 26 12.79 0.55 4.40
N TRP A 27 11.84 1.48 4.41
CA TRP A 27 12.10 2.87 4.82
C TRP A 27 12.21 3.04 6.33
N GLY A 28 11.55 2.19 7.11
CA GLY A 28 11.72 2.13 8.56
C GLY A 28 13.13 1.69 8.94
N MET A 29 13.67 0.67 8.28
CA MET A 29 15.06 0.24 8.47
C MET A 29 16.04 1.36 8.14
N TYR A 30 15.86 2.03 6.99
CA TYR A 30 16.68 3.18 6.62
C TYR A 30 16.66 4.30 7.68
N ALA A 31 15.47 4.63 8.21
CA ALA A 31 15.33 5.65 9.25
C ALA A 31 16.00 5.24 10.57
N VAL A 32 15.92 3.95 10.94
CA VAL A 32 16.62 3.39 12.10
C VAL A 32 18.13 3.48 11.90
N GLU A 33 18.66 3.01 10.78
CA GLU A 33 20.10 3.06 10.49
C GLU A 33 20.66 4.49 10.55
N LEU A 34 19.93 5.46 9.99
CA LEU A 34 20.25 6.89 10.11
C LEU A 34 20.26 7.37 11.57
N ALA A 35 19.26 6.98 12.38
CA ALA A 35 19.16 7.39 13.77
C ALA A 35 20.30 6.82 14.65
N PHE A 36 20.81 5.65 14.30
CA PHE A 36 21.97 5.02 14.95
C PHE A 36 23.32 5.49 14.38
N GLY A 37 23.33 6.41 13.41
CA GLY A 37 24.56 6.92 12.80
C GLY A 37 25.31 5.88 11.98
N ILE A 38 24.62 4.83 11.51
CA ILE A 38 25.20 3.83 10.61
C ILE A 38 25.39 4.49 9.24
N GLU A 39 26.54 4.26 8.62
CA GLU A 39 26.84 4.80 7.30
C GLU A 39 25.94 4.14 6.25
N VAL A 40 24.94 4.89 5.78
CA VAL A 40 23.97 4.46 4.76
C VAL A 40 23.95 5.41 3.58
N GLN A 41 23.50 4.91 2.43
CA GLN A 41 23.33 5.73 1.24
C GLN A 41 22.29 6.83 1.50
N HIS A 42 22.70 8.09 1.36
CA HIS A 42 21.78 9.21 1.56
C HIS A 42 20.94 9.43 0.32
N TYR A 43 19.62 9.25 0.46
CA TYR A 43 18.68 9.53 -0.62
C TYR A 43 18.22 10.99 -0.57
N PRO A 44 18.04 11.64 -1.73
CA PRO A 44 17.52 13.00 -1.75
C PRO A 44 16.08 13.05 -1.24
N ALA A 45 15.70 14.17 -0.63
CA ALA A 45 14.43 14.32 0.10
C ALA A 45 13.18 13.97 -0.75
N HIS A 46 13.18 14.32 -2.05
CA HIS A 46 12.06 14.00 -2.95
C HIS A 46 11.85 12.49 -3.12
N THR A 47 12.91 11.69 -3.06
CA THR A 47 12.84 10.22 -3.12
C THR A 47 12.20 9.67 -1.86
N ILE A 48 12.60 10.17 -0.69
CA ILE A 48 12.02 9.75 0.60
C ILE A 48 10.52 10.07 0.62
N ILE A 49 10.15 11.30 0.25
CA ILE A 49 8.74 11.74 0.19
C ILE A 49 7.93 10.88 -0.79
N GLY A 50 8.46 10.64 -2.00
CA GLY A 50 7.79 9.82 -3.00
C GLY A 50 7.52 8.39 -2.49
N ASN A 51 8.46 7.83 -1.75
CA ASN A 51 8.33 6.50 -1.19
C ASN A 51 7.37 6.41 0.00
N VAL A 52 7.33 7.43 0.85
CA VAL A 52 6.25 7.56 1.85
C VAL A 52 4.89 7.63 1.13
N GLY A 53 4.82 8.28 -0.03
CA GLY A 53 3.66 8.26 -0.92
C GLY A 53 3.23 6.84 -1.33
N TYR A 54 4.17 5.94 -1.63
CA TYR A 54 3.86 4.54 -1.94
C TYR A 54 3.24 3.79 -0.76
N ILE A 55 3.65 4.08 0.48
CA ILE A 55 3.05 3.50 1.69
C ILE A 55 1.58 3.94 1.80
N VAL A 56 1.33 5.25 1.66
CA VAL A 56 -0.01 5.84 1.71
C VAL A 56 -0.89 5.27 0.60
N LEU A 57 -0.37 5.13 -0.62
CA LEU A 57 -1.10 4.55 -1.73
C LEU A 57 -1.55 3.11 -1.44
N GLY A 58 -0.67 2.27 -0.87
CA GLY A 58 -1.04 0.89 -0.49
C GLY A 58 -2.14 0.85 0.57
N ILE A 59 -2.13 1.77 1.55
CA ILE A 59 -3.18 1.91 2.56
C ILE A 59 -4.50 2.32 1.89
N VAL A 60 -4.45 3.29 0.98
CA VAL A 60 -5.62 3.76 0.23
C VAL A 60 -6.22 2.61 -0.59
N ILE A 61 -5.41 1.83 -1.30
CA ILE A 61 -5.87 0.67 -2.07
C ILE A 61 -6.54 -0.35 -1.13
N ALA A 62 -5.91 -0.67 -0.01
CA ALA A 62 -6.45 -1.62 0.96
C ALA A 62 -7.77 -1.15 1.58
N ALA A 63 -7.92 0.15 1.86
CA ALA A 63 -9.14 0.75 2.41
C ALA A 63 -10.26 0.89 1.36
N ALA A 64 -9.93 1.35 0.15
CA ALA A 64 -10.86 1.63 -0.93
C ALA A 64 -11.35 0.36 -1.67
N SER A 65 -10.63 -0.75 -1.55
CA SER A 65 -11.01 -2.05 -2.15
C SER A 65 -12.45 -2.49 -1.83
N LYS A 66 -12.92 -2.28 -0.59
CA LYS A 66 -14.26 -2.66 -0.13
C LYS A 66 -15.38 -1.79 -0.74
N PRO A 67 -15.31 -0.44 -0.70
CA PRO A 67 -16.29 0.40 -1.38
C PRO A 67 -16.26 0.24 -2.90
N LEU A 68 -15.07 0.10 -3.52
CA LEU A 68 -14.95 -0.17 -4.96
C LEU A 68 -15.64 -1.48 -5.35
N GLY A 69 -15.45 -2.55 -4.59
CA GLY A 69 -16.13 -3.82 -4.84
C GLY A 69 -17.66 -3.76 -4.72
N ARG A 70 -18.19 -2.85 -3.89
CA ARG A 70 -19.63 -2.60 -3.79
C ARG A 70 -20.17 -1.81 -4.99
N LEU A 71 -19.46 -0.76 -5.41
CA LEU A 71 -19.85 0.09 -6.55
C LEU A 71 -19.84 -0.69 -7.88
N ILE A 72 -18.80 -1.50 -8.09
CA ILE A 72 -18.71 -2.37 -9.28
C ILE A 72 -19.78 -3.46 -9.24
N GLY A 73 -20.12 -3.95 -8.05
CA GLY A 73 -21.22 -4.91 -7.87
C GLY A 73 -22.58 -4.34 -8.23
N SER A 74 -22.91 -3.12 -7.81
CA SER A 74 -24.19 -2.48 -8.12
C SER A 74 -24.41 -2.19 -9.61
N GLY A 75 -23.33 -2.02 -10.39
CA GLY A 75 -23.44 -1.80 -11.83
C GLY A 75 -23.56 -3.08 -12.66
N LEU A 76 -23.32 -4.25 -12.07
CA LEU A 76 -23.44 -5.56 -12.72
C LEU A 76 -24.72 -6.31 -12.33
N ASP A 77 -25.37 -5.91 -11.24
CA ASP A 77 -26.66 -6.44 -10.78
C ASP A 77 -27.87 -5.67 -11.38
N ALA A 78 -27.63 -4.69 -12.27
CA ALA A 78 -28.63 -3.94 -13.05
C ALA A 78 -28.66 -4.44 -14.50
#